data_AF-A0AAX1RZF8-F1
#
_entry.id   AF-A0AAX1RZF8-F1
#
_cell.length_a   1.000
_cell.length_b   1.000
_cell.length_c   1.000
_cell.angle_alpha   90.00
_cell.angle_beta   90.00
_cell.angle_gamma   90.00
#
_symmetry.space_group_name_H-M   'P 1'
#
loop_
_entity.id
_entity.type
_entity.pdbx_description
1 polymer ?
#
loop_
_entity_poly.entity_id
_entity_poly.type
_entity_poly.pdbx_seq_one_letter_code
_entity_poly.pdbx_strand_id
1 'polypeptide(L)'
;RQSGVDDLSQGTKFEIPQTSVPEGWKVTVETDNGTGTVTPPADAEPGTSVDIPVKVTYPDGSTEYTQVKVTVTPNQAQENTPGYEDGSTTPGNPVTVPQTGDGELPPGTKFEVAANKIPEGWTVTVDPDNGKVTVTPPADAEPGTSVDIPVKVTYPDGSTEETPVKVTVTPNQAQENTPRYEDGSTTPGNPVTVPQTGDGELPPGTKFEVP
;
A
#
# COMPACT_ATOMS: atom_id res chain seq x y z
N ARG A 1 46.46 9.12 -13.93
CA ARG A 1 46.27 8.83 -15.37
C ARG A 1 45.38 7.61 -15.42
N GLN A 2 44.12 7.82 -15.77
CA GLN A 2 43.09 6.77 -15.85
C GLN A 2 43.26 6.15 -17.24
N SER A 3 44.08 5.09 -17.33
CA SER A 3 44.33 4.33 -18.55
C SER A 3 43.40 3.14 -18.57
N GLY A 4 42.61 2.99 -19.63
CA GLY A 4 41.70 1.84 -19.77
C GLY A 4 40.53 2.05 -20.71
N VAL A 5 40.50 3.14 -21.48
CA VAL A 5 39.79 3.13 -22.76
C VAL A 5 40.84 2.86 -23.82
N ASP A 6 41.40 1.64 -23.79
CA ASP A 6 42.23 1.17 -24.90
C ASP A 6 41.35 1.19 -26.16
N ASP A 7 41.91 1.77 -27.21
CA ASP A 7 41.38 1.80 -28.57
C ASP A 7 40.92 0.39 -28.95
N LEU A 8 39.61 0.13 -28.86
CA LEU A 8 39.04 -1.17 -29.20
C LEU A 8 39.42 -1.45 -30.65
N SER A 9 40.20 -2.51 -30.89
CA SER A 9 40.57 -2.89 -32.25
C SER A 9 39.30 -3.07 -33.07
N GLN A 10 39.19 -2.36 -34.21
CA GLN A 10 38.03 -2.50 -35.09
C GLN A 10 37.76 -3.98 -35.38
N GLY A 11 36.54 -4.43 -35.10
CA GLY A 11 36.11 -5.82 -35.28
C GLY A 11 36.08 -6.68 -34.00
N THR A 12 36.46 -6.14 -32.83
CA THR A 12 36.22 -6.81 -31.54
C THR A 12 34.72 -6.95 -31.27
N LYS A 13 34.29 -8.11 -30.79
CA LYS A 13 32.89 -8.44 -30.49
C LYS A 13 32.67 -8.83 -29.03
N PHE A 14 31.52 -8.45 -28.48
CA PHE A 14 31.11 -8.74 -27.11
C PHE A 14 29.84 -9.59 -27.08
N GLU A 15 29.82 -10.57 -26.17
CA GLU A 15 28.69 -11.48 -25.98
C GLU A 15 28.53 -11.82 -24.49
N ILE A 16 27.29 -11.85 -24.00
CA ILE A 16 26.96 -12.40 -22.68
C ILE A 16 26.53 -13.85 -22.86
N PRO A 17 27.26 -14.84 -22.31
CA PRO A 17 26.81 -16.22 -22.29
C PRO A 17 25.48 -16.31 -21.54
N GLN A 18 24.41 -16.66 -22.25
CA GLN A 18 23.05 -16.66 -21.67
C GLN A 18 22.91 -17.63 -20.48
N THR A 19 23.71 -18.71 -20.45
CA THR A 19 23.80 -19.65 -19.32
C THR A 19 24.37 -19.04 -18.04
N SER A 20 24.97 -17.85 -18.13
CA SER A 20 25.59 -17.15 -17.01
C SER A 20 24.73 -16.00 -16.48
N VAL A 21 23.57 -15.73 -17.09
CA VAL A 21 22.63 -14.72 -16.60
C VAL A 21 21.81 -15.34 -15.46
N PRO A 22 21.84 -14.77 -14.24
CA PRO A 22 21.03 -15.27 -13.14
C PRO A 22 19.53 -15.21 -13.46
N GLU A 23 18.76 -16.10 -12.86
CA GLU A 23 17.31 -16.12 -13.06
C GLU A 23 16.68 -14.76 -12.69
N GLY A 24 15.78 -14.26 -13.55
CA GLY A 24 15.09 -12.98 -13.36
C GLY A 24 15.91 -11.73 -13.73
N TRP A 25 17.22 -11.84 -13.91
CA TRP A 25 18.07 -10.73 -14.33
C TRP A 25 17.95 -10.50 -15.84
N LYS A 26 17.91 -9.23 -16.26
CA LYS A 26 17.97 -8.85 -17.67
C LYS A 26 19.35 -8.27 -17.95
N VAL A 27 20.08 -8.91 -18.86
CA VAL A 27 21.43 -8.50 -19.23
C VAL A 27 21.50 -8.30 -20.74
N THR A 28 22.01 -7.15 -21.17
CA THR A 28 22.27 -6.87 -22.58
C THR A 28 23.74 -6.46 -22.76
N VAL A 29 24.27 -6.74 -23.95
CA VAL A 29 25.53 -6.17 -24.42
C VAL A 29 25.40 -5.89 -25.91
N GLU A 30 25.81 -4.70 -26.34
CA GLU A 30 25.94 -4.32 -27.73
C GLU A 30 27.22 -4.94 -28.27
N THR A 31 27.06 -5.80 -29.28
CA THR A 31 28.15 -6.65 -29.77
C THR A 31 29.36 -5.87 -30.26
N ASP A 32 29.21 -4.68 -30.83
CA ASP A 32 30.32 -4.00 -31.51
C ASP A 32 31.09 -3.02 -30.61
N ASN A 33 30.53 -2.58 -29.48
CA ASN A 33 31.17 -1.61 -28.59
C ASN A 33 31.22 -2.04 -27.11
N GLY A 34 30.55 -3.14 -26.75
CA GLY A 34 30.57 -3.69 -25.40
C GLY A 34 29.73 -2.93 -24.37
N THR A 35 28.98 -1.91 -24.79
CA THR A 35 28.04 -1.22 -23.90
C THR A 35 26.89 -2.15 -23.56
N GLY A 36 26.45 -2.17 -22.29
CA GLY A 36 25.46 -3.13 -21.84
C GLY A 36 24.65 -2.60 -20.68
N THR A 37 23.51 -3.24 -20.44
CA THR A 37 22.67 -2.96 -19.28
C THR A 37 22.53 -4.22 -18.45
N VAL A 38 22.60 -4.07 -17.13
CA VAL A 38 22.28 -5.12 -16.17
C VAL A 38 21.13 -4.62 -15.31
N THR A 39 20.00 -5.33 -15.33
CA THR A 39 18.81 -4.97 -14.56
C THR A 39 18.46 -6.15 -13.65
N PRO A 40 18.63 -6.02 -12.33
CA PRO A 40 18.15 -7.02 -11.37
C PRO A 40 16.61 -7.05 -11.35
N PRO A 41 16.00 -8.14 -10.85
CA PRO A 41 14.57 -8.16 -10.61
C PRO A 41 14.18 -7.15 -9.51
N ALA A 42 12.93 -6.66 -9.54
CA ALA A 42 12.49 -5.58 -8.66
C ALA A 42 12.47 -5.97 -7.17
N ASP A 43 12.37 -7.26 -6.89
CA ASP A 43 12.40 -7.88 -5.56
C ASP A 43 13.81 -8.39 -5.18
N ALA A 44 14.85 -8.04 -5.94
CA ALA A 44 16.21 -8.41 -5.60
C ALA A 44 16.60 -7.89 -4.21
N GLU A 45 17.21 -8.77 -3.42
CA GLU A 45 17.69 -8.42 -2.08
C GLU A 45 18.86 -7.42 -2.19
N PRO A 46 18.76 -6.24 -1.54
CA PRO A 46 19.85 -5.27 -1.52
C PRO A 46 21.14 -5.87 -0.95
N GLY A 47 22.28 -5.57 -1.59
CA GLY A 47 23.58 -6.14 -1.28
C GLY A 47 23.92 -7.42 -2.06
N THR A 48 22.93 -8.05 -2.71
CA THR A 48 23.18 -9.18 -3.63
C THR A 48 24.19 -8.77 -4.68
N SER A 49 25.23 -9.58 -4.86
CA SER A 49 26.26 -9.35 -5.88
C SER A 49 26.33 -10.52 -6.84
N VAL A 50 26.37 -10.22 -8.14
CA VAL A 50 26.53 -11.21 -9.20
C VAL A 50 27.71 -10.86 -10.08
N ASP A 51 28.49 -11.87 -10.46
CA ASP A 51 29.58 -11.74 -11.41
C ASP A 51 29.11 -12.24 -12.77
N ILE A 52 28.98 -11.34 -13.74
CA ILE A 52 28.49 -11.63 -15.09
C ILE A 52 29.68 -11.75 -16.03
N PRO A 53 29.95 -12.94 -16.61
CA PRO A 53 31.02 -13.09 -17.58
C PRO A 53 30.63 -12.42 -18.91
N VAL A 54 31.59 -11.72 -19.51
CA VAL A 54 31.52 -11.14 -20.84
C VAL A 54 32.57 -11.81 -21.69
N LYS A 55 32.12 -12.47 -22.76
CA LYS A 55 33.01 -13.05 -23.76
C LYS A 55 33.40 -11.97 -24.76
N VAL A 56 34.70 -11.75 -24.90
CA VAL A 56 35.30 -10.84 -25.87
C VAL A 56 35.91 -11.67 -26.98
N THR A 57 35.60 -11.38 -28.23
CA THR A 57 36.16 -12.04 -29.41
C THR A 57 36.92 -11.01 -30.24
N TYR A 58 38.23 -11.19 -30.40
CA TYR A 58 39.08 -10.28 -31.15
C TYR A 58 39.00 -10.55 -32.66
N PRO A 59 39.45 -9.60 -33.52
CA PRO A 59 39.42 -9.77 -34.98
C PRO A 59 40.19 -11.00 -35.49
N ASP A 60 41.20 -11.46 -34.77
CA ASP A 60 41.98 -12.67 -35.09
C ASP A 60 41.28 -13.98 -34.70
N GLY A 61 40.07 -13.89 -34.14
CA GLY A 61 39.26 -15.01 -33.68
C GLY A 61 39.63 -15.52 -32.28
N SER A 62 40.64 -14.96 -31.63
CA SER A 62 40.95 -15.28 -30.23
C SER A 62 39.84 -14.77 -29.31
N THR A 63 39.65 -15.45 -28.18
CA THR A 63 38.60 -15.11 -27.22
C THR A 63 39.15 -14.96 -25.81
N GLU A 64 38.61 -14.00 -25.09
CA GLU A 64 38.87 -13.76 -23.67
C GLU A 64 37.56 -13.67 -22.91
N TYR A 65 37.58 -14.01 -21.62
CA TYR A 65 36.46 -13.78 -20.71
C TYR A 65 36.87 -12.75 -19.67
N THR A 66 36.12 -11.66 -19.59
CA THR A 66 36.16 -10.72 -18.48
C THR A 66 34.88 -10.86 -17.66
N GLN A 67 34.81 -10.23 -16.49
CA GLN A 67 33.64 -10.27 -15.62
C GLN A 67 33.27 -8.88 -15.16
N VAL A 68 31.96 -8.62 -15.09
CA VAL A 68 31.39 -7.42 -14.48
C VAL A 68 30.71 -7.83 -13.19
N LYS A 69 31.17 -7.27 -12.07
CA LYS A 69 30.50 -7.42 -10.78
C LYS A 69 29.41 -6.36 -10.65
N VAL A 70 28.18 -6.81 -10.43
CA VAL A 70 27.03 -5.93 -10.17
C VAL A 70 26.52 -6.19 -8.77
N THR A 71 26.40 -5.14 -7.97
CA THR A 71 25.82 -5.20 -6.62
C THR A 71 24.49 -4.45 -6.61
N VAL A 72 23.45 -5.09 -6.12
CA VAL A 72 22.11 -4.50 -5.97
C VAL A 72 22.13 -3.49 -4.83
N THR A 73 21.63 -2.29 -5.09
CA THR A 73 21.38 -1.26 -4.09
C THR A 73 19.88 -1.16 -3.83
N PRO A 74 19.44 -0.80 -2.61
CA PRO A 74 18.02 -0.69 -2.32
C PRO A 74 17.35 0.40 -3.17
N ASN A 75 16.10 0.16 -3.57
CA ASN A 75 15.23 1.16 -4.18
C ASN A 75 14.43 1.90 -3.09
N GLN A 76 13.68 2.94 -3.46
CA GLN A 76 12.96 3.76 -2.48
C GLN A 76 11.91 2.98 -1.70
N ALA A 77 11.19 2.05 -2.31
CA ALA A 77 10.26 1.16 -1.60
C ALA A 77 10.94 0.24 -0.58
N GLN A 78 12.23 -0.05 -0.75
CA GLN A 78 13.02 -0.83 0.21
C GLN A 78 13.67 0.04 1.31
N GLU A 79 13.71 1.36 1.12
CA GLU A 79 14.29 2.32 2.08
C GLU A 79 13.24 3.02 2.95
N ASN A 80 11.96 2.92 2.59
CA ASN A 80 10.85 3.59 3.27
C ASN A 80 9.89 2.54 3.86
N THR A 81 9.11 2.94 4.85
CA THR A 81 8.10 2.15 5.55
C THR A 81 6.91 3.05 5.96
N PRO A 82 6.09 3.50 5.00
CA PRO A 82 4.87 4.24 5.31
C PRO A 82 3.85 3.35 6.03
N GLY A 83 3.10 3.94 6.95
CA GLY A 83 2.17 3.20 7.80
C GLY A 83 1.01 4.05 8.28
N TYR A 84 0.00 3.37 8.83
CA TYR A 84 -1.23 3.96 9.34
C TYR A 84 -1.60 3.30 10.67
N GLU A 85 -2.13 4.09 11.59
CA GLU A 85 -2.76 3.57 12.81
C GLU A 85 -4.17 3.05 12.52
N ASP A 86 -4.68 2.20 13.41
CA ASP A 86 -6.06 1.69 13.34
C ASP A 86 -7.07 2.84 13.49
N GLY A 87 -8.03 2.90 12.56
CA GLY A 87 -9.18 3.80 12.61
C GLY A 87 -10.42 3.13 13.21
N SER A 88 -11.31 3.93 13.79
CA SER A 88 -12.64 3.47 14.21
C SER A 88 -13.71 4.50 13.96
N THR A 89 -14.92 4.04 13.65
CA THR A 89 -16.08 4.91 13.41
C THR A 89 -17.38 4.13 13.55
N THR A 90 -18.49 4.84 13.62
CA THR A 90 -19.83 4.25 13.64
C THR A 90 -20.38 4.05 12.23
N PRO A 91 -21.42 3.22 12.03
CA PRO A 91 -22.04 3.02 10.72
C PRO A 91 -22.42 4.33 10.03
N GLY A 92 -22.10 4.45 8.74
CA GLY A 92 -22.41 5.64 7.93
C GLY A 92 -21.57 6.90 8.22
N ASN A 93 -20.70 6.89 9.23
CA ASN A 93 -19.88 8.06 9.59
C ASN A 93 -18.44 7.91 9.10
N PRO A 94 -17.84 8.97 8.52
CA PRO A 94 -16.46 8.93 8.05
C PRO A 94 -15.47 8.97 9.21
N VAL A 95 -14.35 8.26 9.06
CA VAL A 95 -13.11 8.46 9.83
C VAL A 95 -11.97 8.80 8.88
N THR A 96 -11.10 9.69 9.32
CA THR A 96 -9.89 10.03 8.58
C THR A 96 -8.65 9.54 9.33
N VAL A 97 -7.84 8.74 8.65
CA VAL A 97 -6.60 8.14 9.17
C VAL A 97 -5.42 8.76 8.40
N PRO A 98 -4.54 9.53 9.07
CA PRO A 98 -3.33 10.05 8.46
C PRO A 98 -2.28 8.95 8.30
N GLN A 99 -1.39 9.10 7.32
CA GLN A 99 -0.15 8.33 7.31
C GLN A 99 0.72 8.78 8.51
N THR A 100 1.27 7.83 9.25
CA THR A 100 2.02 8.03 10.49
C THR A 100 3.36 7.28 10.56
N GLY A 101 3.71 6.50 9.53
CA GLY A 101 4.98 5.79 9.42
C GLY A 101 6.16 6.76 9.23
N ASP A 102 6.74 6.78 8.04
CA ASP A 102 7.80 7.77 7.75
C ASP A 102 7.26 9.20 7.75
N GLY A 103 7.94 10.08 8.49
CA GLY A 103 7.57 11.50 8.57
C GLY A 103 7.88 12.30 7.31
N GLU A 104 8.92 11.93 6.57
CA GLU A 104 9.24 12.50 5.25
C GLU A 104 9.47 11.39 4.25
N LEU A 105 8.69 11.41 3.17
CA LEU A 105 8.87 10.53 2.02
C LEU A 105 9.53 11.29 0.87
N PRO A 106 10.16 10.59 -0.08
CA PRO A 106 10.76 11.21 -1.25
C PRO A 106 9.79 12.18 -1.98
N PRO A 107 10.22 13.39 -2.36
CA PRO A 107 9.37 14.32 -3.08
C PRO A 107 8.87 13.72 -4.41
N GLY A 108 7.55 13.67 -4.56
CA GLY A 108 6.90 13.05 -5.72
C GLY A 108 6.28 11.68 -5.45
N THR A 109 6.45 11.13 -4.24
CA THR A 109 5.70 9.95 -3.79
C THR A 109 4.19 10.18 -3.92
N LYS A 110 3.47 9.15 -4.38
CA LYS A 110 2.02 9.16 -4.59
C LYS A 110 1.32 8.01 -3.88
N PHE A 111 0.10 8.28 -3.45
CA PHE A 111 -0.77 7.32 -2.78
C PHE A 111 -2.04 7.05 -3.59
N GLU A 112 -2.45 5.79 -3.64
CA GLU A 112 -3.66 5.36 -4.33
C GLU A 112 -4.31 4.18 -3.59
N VAL A 113 -5.64 4.11 -3.64
CA VAL A 113 -6.39 2.89 -3.29
C VAL A 113 -7.08 2.41 -4.55
N ALA A 114 -6.75 1.19 -4.99
CA ALA A 114 -7.37 0.63 -6.19
C ALA A 114 -8.85 0.34 -5.93
N ALA A 115 -9.74 0.77 -6.83
CA ALA A 115 -11.19 0.65 -6.64
C ALA A 115 -11.66 -0.79 -6.43
N ASN A 116 -10.98 -1.78 -7.03
CA ASN A 116 -11.28 -3.20 -6.85
C ASN A 116 -10.82 -3.78 -5.50
N LYS A 117 -10.14 -2.99 -4.67
CA LYS A 117 -9.73 -3.35 -3.31
C LYS A 117 -10.63 -2.72 -2.25
N ILE A 118 -11.59 -1.87 -2.65
CA ILE A 118 -12.56 -1.27 -1.74
C ILE A 118 -13.68 -2.29 -1.48
N PRO A 119 -13.96 -2.65 -0.21
CA PRO A 119 -15.06 -3.55 0.11
C PRO A 119 -16.42 -2.99 -0.33
N GLU A 120 -17.35 -3.89 -0.68
CA GLU A 120 -18.68 -3.48 -1.14
C GLU A 120 -19.41 -2.64 -0.09
N GLY A 121 -20.03 -1.54 -0.52
CA GLY A 121 -20.76 -0.62 0.35
C GLY A 121 -19.89 0.36 1.15
N TRP A 122 -18.57 0.18 1.14
CA TRP A 122 -17.64 1.13 1.77
C TRP A 122 -17.26 2.25 0.79
N THR A 123 -17.07 3.45 1.33
CA THR A 123 -16.50 4.57 0.58
C THR A 123 -15.11 4.87 1.12
N VAL A 124 -14.12 4.90 0.23
CA VAL A 124 -12.72 5.19 0.57
C VAL A 124 -12.18 6.27 -0.37
N THR A 125 -11.53 7.26 0.21
CA THR A 125 -10.77 8.28 -0.53
C THR A 125 -9.38 8.40 0.07
N VAL A 126 -8.35 8.57 -0.76
CA VAL A 126 -6.99 8.84 -0.32
C VAL A 126 -6.52 10.15 -0.94
N ASP A 127 -5.86 10.98 -0.14
CA ASP A 127 -5.13 12.14 -0.64
C ASP A 127 -3.83 11.65 -1.34
N PRO A 128 -3.66 11.91 -2.64
CA PRO A 128 -2.55 11.35 -3.40
C PRO A 128 -1.19 11.94 -3.03
N ASP A 129 -1.13 13.06 -2.30
CA ASP A 129 0.11 13.76 -1.98
C ASP A 129 0.60 13.47 -0.56
N ASN A 130 -0.31 13.28 0.40
CA ASN A 130 0.05 13.05 1.80
C ASN A 130 -0.45 11.70 2.36
N GLY A 131 -1.15 10.90 1.55
CA GLY A 131 -1.60 9.57 1.95
C GLY A 131 -2.76 9.57 2.94
N LYS A 132 -3.32 10.71 3.34
CA LYS A 132 -4.44 10.74 4.29
C LYS A 132 -5.65 10.00 3.71
N VAL A 133 -6.10 8.95 4.40
CA VAL A 133 -7.22 8.10 3.98
C VAL A 133 -8.47 8.48 4.75
N THR A 134 -9.59 8.65 4.05
CA THR A 134 -10.92 8.77 4.66
C THR A 134 -11.76 7.57 4.28
N VAL A 135 -12.35 6.93 5.29
CA VAL A 135 -13.12 5.69 5.16
C VAL A 135 -14.49 5.89 5.77
N THR A 136 -15.54 5.51 5.04
CA THR A 136 -16.93 5.54 5.50
C THR A 136 -17.54 4.15 5.35
N PRO A 137 -17.92 3.49 6.46
CA PRO A 137 -18.67 2.24 6.41
C PRO A 137 -20.10 2.46 5.90
N PRO A 138 -20.79 1.42 5.42
CA PRO A 138 -22.20 1.52 5.11
C PRO A 138 -23.03 1.83 6.37
N ALA A 139 -24.21 2.43 6.18
CA ALA A 139 -25.07 2.88 7.29
C ALA A 139 -25.64 1.73 8.13
N ASP A 140 -25.73 0.54 7.54
CA ASP A 140 -26.19 -0.71 8.15
C ASP A 140 -25.03 -1.62 8.58
N ALA A 141 -23.80 -1.12 8.60
CA ALA A 141 -22.64 -1.90 9.02
C ALA A 141 -22.83 -2.49 10.42
N GLU A 142 -22.48 -3.78 10.57
CA GLU A 142 -22.53 -4.46 11.84
C GLU A 142 -21.34 -4.01 12.72
N PRO A 143 -21.56 -3.67 14.01
CA PRO A 143 -20.47 -3.35 14.93
C PRO A 143 -19.50 -4.53 15.08
N GLY A 144 -18.21 -4.22 15.14
CA GLY A 144 -17.12 -5.20 15.13
C GLY A 144 -16.63 -5.57 13.73
N THR A 145 -17.35 -5.20 12.66
CA THR A 145 -16.85 -5.34 11.29
C THR A 145 -15.54 -4.56 11.13
N SER A 146 -14.51 -5.23 10.61
CA SER A 146 -13.20 -4.63 10.35
C SER A 146 -12.82 -4.85 8.89
N VAL A 147 -12.21 -3.84 8.27
CA VAL A 147 -11.69 -3.94 6.91
C VAL A 147 -10.24 -3.48 6.86
N ASP A 148 -9.44 -4.19 6.07
CA ASP A 148 -8.06 -3.81 5.74
C ASP A 148 -8.03 -3.28 4.30
N ILE A 149 -7.72 -2.00 4.14
CA ILE A 149 -7.72 -1.32 2.85
C ILE A 149 -6.26 -1.12 2.42
N PRO A 150 -5.78 -1.79 1.36
CA PRO A 150 -4.41 -1.63 0.90
C PRO A 150 -4.24 -0.26 0.22
N VAL A 151 -3.33 0.55 0.74
CA VAL A 151 -2.88 1.80 0.11
C VAL A 151 -1.60 1.50 -0.65
N LYS A 152 -1.64 1.69 -1.97
CA LYS A 152 -0.47 1.61 -2.83
C LYS A 152 0.32 2.90 -2.73
N VAL A 153 1.61 2.76 -2.48
CA VAL A 153 2.59 3.85 -2.48
C VAL A 153 3.47 3.70 -3.71
N THR A 154 3.61 4.78 -4.48
CA THR A 154 4.46 4.82 -5.67
C THR A 154 5.52 5.89 -5.49
N TYR A 155 6.78 5.49 -5.56
CA TYR A 155 7.92 6.36 -5.35
C TYR A 155 8.41 7.01 -6.66
N PRO A 156 9.16 8.13 -6.58
CA PRO A 156 9.76 8.78 -7.75
C PRO A 156 10.64 7.88 -8.62
N ASP A 157 11.32 6.89 -8.06
CA ASP A 157 12.12 5.91 -8.81
C ASP A 157 11.27 4.83 -9.52
N GLY A 158 9.95 4.88 -9.35
CA GLY A 158 8.98 3.94 -9.93
C GLY A 158 8.78 2.67 -9.11
N SER A 159 9.53 2.47 -8.02
CA SER A 159 9.28 1.39 -7.07
C SER A 159 7.95 1.61 -6.34
N THR A 160 7.34 0.51 -5.89
CA THR A 160 6.02 0.54 -5.25
C THR A 160 5.94 -0.45 -4.11
N GLU A 161 5.15 -0.12 -3.11
CA GLU A 161 4.74 -1.03 -2.03
C GLU A 161 3.26 -0.84 -1.67
N GLU A 162 2.70 -1.75 -0.89
CA GLU A 162 1.35 -1.64 -0.34
C GLU A 162 1.41 -1.65 1.19
N THR A 163 0.70 -0.72 1.83
CA THR A 163 0.56 -0.64 3.29
C THR A 163 -0.93 -0.56 3.66
N PRO A 164 -1.43 -1.38 4.61
CA PRO A 164 -2.85 -1.45 4.90
C PRO A 164 -3.32 -0.35 5.87
N VAL A 165 -4.53 0.15 5.65
CA VAL A 165 -5.31 0.94 6.63
C VAL A 165 -6.42 0.06 7.18
N LYS A 166 -6.42 -0.13 8.50
CA LYS A 166 -7.47 -0.91 9.17
C LYS A 166 -8.53 0.00 9.78
N VAL A 167 -9.79 -0.27 9.49
CA VAL A 167 -10.92 0.47 10.08
C VAL A 167 -11.93 -0.49 10.71
N THR A 168 -12.27 -0.23 11.97
CA THR A 168 -13.24 -1.02 12.74
C THR A 168 -14.53 -0.22 12.96
N VAL A 169 -15.67 -0.87 12.72
CA VAL A 169 -16.99 -0.29 13.01
C VAL A 169 -17.32 -0.45 14.48
N THR A 170 -17.58 0.66 15.18
CA THR A 170 -18.06 0.69 16.56
C THR A 170 -19.58 0.84 16.60
N PRO A 171 -20.26 0.39 17.66
CA PRO A 171 -21.69 0.61 17.82
C PRO A 171 -22.07 2.09 17.74
N ASN A 172 -23.21 2.40 17.13
CA ASN A 172 -23.86 3.70 17.30
C ASN A 172 -24.82 3.69 18.51
N GLN A 173 -25.34 4.85 18.89
CA GLN A 173 -26.24 4.97 20.05
C GLN A 173 -27.49 4.09 19.95
N ALA A 174 -28.06 3.91 18.75
CA ALA A 174 -29.22 3.04 18.57
C ALA A 174 -28.89 1.55 18.75
N GLN A 175 -27.64 1.15 18.48
CA GLN A 175 -27.15 -0.20 18.68
C GLN A 175 -26.72 -0.46 20.14
N GLU A 176 -26.37 0.59 20.88
CA GLU A 176 -26.01 0.50 22.30
C GLU A 176 -27.20 0.60 23.25
N ASN A 177 -28.34 1.14 22.80
CA ASN A 177 -29.48 1.45 23.66
C ASN A 177 -30.78 0.77 23.18
N THR A 178 -31.55 0.24 24.12
CA THR A 178 -32.86 -0.39 23.95
C THR A 178 -33.89 0.26 24.90
N PRO A 179 -34.45 1.44 24.54
CA PRO A 179 -35.57 2.00 25.30
C PRO A 179 -36.81 1.11 25.20
N ARG A 180 -37.54 0.93 26.30
CA ARG A 180 -38.74 0.09 26.39
C ARG A 180 -39.84 0.79 27.17
N TYR A 181 -41.10 0.44 26.89
CA TYR A 181 -42.27 0.82 27.66
C TYR A 181 -43.06 -0.45 27.98
N GLU A 182 -43.67 -0.51 29.16
CA GLU A 182 -44.60 -1.58 29.53
C GLU A 182 -46.05 -1.17 29.23
N ASP A 183 -46.96 -2.14 29.20
CA ASP A 183 -48.37 -1.89 28.99
C ASP A 183 -48.98 -1.08 30.14
N GLY A 184 -49.70 0.00 29.78
CA GLY A 184 -50.52 0.78 30.70
C GLY A 184 -51.99 0.40 30.61
N SER A 185 -52.70 0.44 31.74
CA SER A 185 -54.16 0.25 31.77
C SER A 185 -54.84 1.40 32.52
N THR A 186 -55.96 1.87 31.99
CA THR A 186 -56.79 2.91 32.59
C THR A 186 -58.26 2.67 32.33
N THR A 187 -59.11 3.43 33.02
CA THR A 187 -60.56 3.46 32.81
C THR A 187 -60.97 4.67 31.97
N PRO A 188 -62.17 4.66 31.34
CA PRO A 188 -62.63 5.78 30.51
C PRO A 188 -62.59 7.12 31.26
N GLY A 189 -61.98 8.13 30.66
CA GLY A 189 -61.84 9.47 31.23
C GLY A 189 -60.68 9.65 32.21
N ASN A 190 -59.90 8.61 32.53
CA ASN A 190 -58.77 8.70 33.44
C ASN A 190 -57.43 8.59 32.70
N PRO A 191 -56.44 9.47 32.97
CA PRO A 191 -55.11 9.37 32.39
C PRO A 191 -54.32 8.21 33.02
N VAL A 192 -53.40 7.62 32.24
CA VAL A 192 -52.35 6.72 32.73
C VAL A 192 -51.00 7.27 32.32
N THR A 193 -50.04 7.21 33.24
CA THR A 193 -48.64 7.49 32.97
C THR A 193 -47.93 6.18 32.72
N VAL A 194 -47.35 6.02 31.53
CA VAL A 194 -46.51 4.86 31.20
C VAL A 194 -45.07 5.35 31.12
N PRO A 195 -44.25 5.16 32.18
CA PRO A 195 -42.85 5.52 32.12
C PRO A 195 -42.08 4.59 31.17
N GLN A 196 -40.97 5.09 30.66
CA GLN A 196 -39.95 4.25 30.03
C GLN A 196 -39.38 3.29 31.10
N THR A 197 -39.11 2.04 30.72
CA THR A 197 -38.65 0.95 31.59
C THR A 197 -37.43 0.19 31.06
N GLY A 198 -36.91 0.58 29.89
CA GLY A 198 -35.68 0.04 29.32
C GLY A 198 -34.44 0.68 29.96
N ASP A 199 -33.46 1.06 29.15
CA ASP A 199 -32.25 1.73 29.64
C ASP A 199 -32.57 2.96 30.49
N GLY A 200 -31.99 3.02 31.69
CA GLY A 200 -32.32 4.05 32.68
C GLY A 200 -31.79 5.44 32.34
N GLU A 201 -30.63 5.53 31.69
CA GLU A 201 -30.06 6.79 31.20
C GLU A 201 -29.78 6.65 29.71
N LEU A 202 -30.46 7.46 28.90
CA LEU A 202 -30.23 7.54 27.46
C LEU A 202 -29.32 8.74 27.14
N PRO A 203 -28.63 8.73 25.99
CA PRO A 203 -27.73 9.81 25.62
C PRO A 203 -28.41 11.20 25.61
N PRO A 204 -27.70 12.27 26.02
CA PRO A 204 -28.24 13.63 25.97
C PRO A 204 -28.74 14.00 24.57
N GLY A 205 -29.92 14.63 24.52
CA GLY A 205 -30.56 15.02 23.25
C GLY A 205 -31.43 13.94 22.62
N THR A 206 -31.57 12.75 23.23
CA THR A 206 -32.56 11.75 22.84
C THR A 206 -33.96 12.38 22.81
N LYS A 207 -34.70 12.18 21.71
CA LYS A 207 -36.07 12.63 21.54
C LYS A 207 -37.02 11.44 21.45
N PHE A 208 -38.19 11.58 22.05
CA PHE A 208 -39.27 10.62 21.96
C PHE A 208 -40.41 11.24 21.18
N GLU A 209 -40.88 10.55 20.14
CA GLU A 209 -42.00 10.99 19.31
C GLU A 209 -42.97 9.82 19.15
N VAL A 210 -44.26 10.12 19.13
CA VAL A 210 -45.30 9.15 18.79
C VAL A 210 -45.57 9.32 17.28
N PRO A 211 -45.50 8.24 16.47
CA PRO A 211 -45.71 8.31 15.03
C PRO A 211 -47.14 8.73 14.65
#